data_AF-A0A392N9L8-F1
#
_entry.id   AF-A0A392N9L8-F1
#
_cell.length_a   1.000
_cell.length_b   1.000
_cell.length_c   1.000
_cell.angle_alpha   90.00
_cell.angle_beta   90.00
_cell.angle_gamma   90.00
#
_symmetry.space_group_name_H-M   'P 1'
#
loop_
_entity.id
_entity.type
_entity.pdbx_description
1 polymer ?
#
loop_
_entity_poly.entity_id
_entity_poly.type
_entity_poly.pdbx_seq_one_letter_code
_entity_poly.pdbx_strand_id
1 'polypeptide(L)'
;SPLVKITKEKIDVFDDSKRTLTYSVIDGDLLKYFKKFKGHISVTPKGDGSLVKWSSEYEKGSHEVPEPELIKEFAVKTFLKVDDYTLNA
;
A
#
# COMPACT_ATOMS: atom_id res chain seq x y z
N SER A 1 -1.03 8.88 -8.03
CA SER A 1 -1.06 10.17 -7.30
C SER A 1 -0.43 11.24 -8.20
N PRO A 2 -0.83 12.52 -8.16
CA PRO A 2 -0.17 13.57 -8.93
C PRO A 2 1.29 13.84 -8.48
N LEU A 3 1.61 13.49 -7.22
CA LEU A 3 2.92 13.76 -6.60
C LEU A 3 3.89 12.58 -6.68
N VAL A 4 3.37 11.36 -6.63
CA VAL A 4 4.17 10.11 -6.69
C VAL A 4 3.82 9.40 -7.99
N LYS A 5 4.77 9.36 -8.93
CA LYS A 5 4.59 8.77 -10.25
C LYS A 5 5.22 7.39 -10.36
N ILE A 6 6.37 7.19 -9.71
CA ILE A 6 7.12 5.93 -9.75
C ILE A 6 7.51 5.51 -8.33
N THR A 7 7.23 4.25 -8.00
CA THR A 7 7.77 3.56 -6.83
C THR A 7 8.42 2.25 -7.28
N LYS A 8 9.56 1.92 -6.69
CA LYS A 8 10.16 0.59 -6.78
C LYS A 8 10.00 -0.08 -5.44
N GLU A 9 9.35 -1.23 -5.45
CA GLU A 9 8.97 -1.95 -4.24
C GLU A 9 9.68 -3.31 -4.20
N LYS A 10 10.08 -3.70 -2.99
CA LYS A 10 10.59 -5.03 -2.69
C LYS A 10 9.59 -5.73 -1.78
N ILE A 11 9.19 -6.94 -2.16
CA ILE A 11 8.42 -7.82 -1.27
C ILE A 11 9.37 -8.32 -0.18
N ASP A 12 9.03 -8.03 1.08
CA ASP A 12 9.81 -8.45 2.24
C ASP A 12 9.27 -9.75 2.82
N VAL A 13 7.94 -9.87 2.91
CA VAL A 13 7.25 -11.04 3.45
C VAL A 13 6.03 -11.31 2.60
N PHE A 14 5.87 -12.57 2.20
CA PHE A 14 4.67 -13.08 1.56
C PHE A 14 4.28 -14.37 2.27
N ASP A 15 3.09 -14.40 2.85
CA ASP A 15 2.53 -15.57 3.51
C ASP A 15 1.15 -15.82 2.92
N ASP A 16 1.10 -16.80 2.02
CA ASP A 16 -0.13 -17.20 1.33
C ASP A 16 -1.16 -17.81 2.30
N SER A 17 -0.68 -18.60 3.28
CA SER A 17 -1.55 -19.25 4.27
C SER A 17 -2.30 -18.23 5.13
N LYS A 18 -1.64 -17.14 5.51
CA LYS A 18 -2.25 -16.02 6.25
C LYS A 18 -2.83 -14.94 5.35
N ARG A 19 -2.65 -15.04 4.03
CA ARG A 19 -3.03 -14.03 3.02
C ARG A 19 -2.49 -12.65 3.39
N THR A 20 -1.20 -12.60 3.73
CA THR A 20 -0.51 -11.36 4.10
C THR A 20 0.68 -11.08 3.17
N LEU A 21 0.88 -9.80 2.88
CA LEU A 21 1.98 -9.28 2.09
C LEU A 21 2.57 -8.06 2.80
N THR A 22 3.88 -8.00 2.91
CA THR A 22 4.62 -6.81 3.38
C THR A 22 5.66 -6.43 2.33
N TYR A 23 5.75 -5.14 2.04
CA TYR A 23 6.70 -4.61 1.08
C TYR A 23 7.35 -3.33 1.57
N SER A 24 8.60 -3.10 1.14
CA SER A 24 9.33 -1.84 1.36
C SER A 24 9.50 -1.10 0.05
N VAL A 25 9.34 0.23 0.09
CA VAL A 25 9.74 1.08 -1.03
C VAL A 25 11.25 1.27 -0.96
N ILE A 26 11.94 0.86 -2.03
CA ILE A 26 13.41 0.85 -2.10
C ILE A 26 13.97 1.89 -3.08
N ASP A 27 13.13 2.45 -3.94
CA ASP A 27 13.48 3.55 -4.85
C ASP A 27 12.21 4.28 -5.33
N GLY A 28 12.37 5.47 -5.91
CA GLY A 28 11.30 6.25 -6.54
C GLY A 28 10.86 7.49 -5.76
N ASP A 29 9.79 8.13 -6.25
CA ASP A 29 9.38 9.46 -5.81
C ASP A 29 8.98 9.52 -4.34
N LEU A 30 8.47 8.41 -3.79
CA LEU A 30 8.04 8.37 -2.41
C LEU A 30 9.20 8.57 -1.42
N LEU A 31 10.40 8.12 -1.77
CA LEU A 31 11.58 8.27 -0.91
C LEU A 31 12.16 9.69 -0.89
N LYS A 32 11.64 10.59 -1.74
CA LYS A 32 11.93 12.04 -1.64
C LYS A 32 11.26 12.69 -0.43
N TYR A 33 10.19 12.07 0.07
CA TYR A 33 9.39 12.57 1.19
C TYR A 33 9.56 11.73 2.46
N PHE A 34 9.82 10.43 2.31
CA PHE A 34 9.95 9.50 3.42
C PHE A 34 11.31 8.81 3.36
N LYS A 35 12.06 8.77 4.46
CA LYS A 35 13.32 8.01 4.55
C LYS A 35 13.08 6.51 4.46
N LYS A 36 11.94 6.06 4.99
CA LYS A 36 11.47 4.68 4.96
C LYS A 36 9.98 4.69 4.75
N PHE A 37 9.51 3.77 3.91
CA PHE A 37 8.10 3.53 3.73
C PHE A 37 7.87 2.04 3.51
N LYS A 38 7.02 1.45 4.34
CA LYS A 38 6.67 0.04 4.33
C LYS A 38 5.17 -0.11 4.31
N GLY A 39 4.64 -0.96 3.44
CA GLY A 39 3.23 -1.27 3.37
C GLY A 39 2.96 -2.68 3.84
N HIS A 40 1.82 -2.86 4.50
CA HIS A 40 1.32 -4.14 4.99
C HIS A 40 -0.09 -4.35 4.48
N ILE A 41 -0.34 -5.52 3.90
CA ILE A 41 -1.62 -5.94 3.38
C ILE A 41 -2.01 -7.25 4.07
N SER A 42 -3.26 -7.32 4.52
CA SER A 42 -3.88 -8.57 4.96
C SER A 42 -5.28 -8.68 4.36
N VAL A 43 -5.63 -9.87 3.89
CA VAL A 43 -6.96 -10.17 3.35
C VAL A 43 -7.63 -11.22 4.23
N THR A 44 -8.81 -10.89 4.76
CA THR A 44 -9.55 -11.78 5.67
C THR A 44 -10.96 -12.03 5.13
N PRO A 45 -11.41 -13.28 4.98
CA PRO A 45 -12.78 -13.57 4.56
C PRO A 45 -13.81 -12.89 5.47
N LYS A 46 -14.87 -12.32 4.88
CA LYS A 46 -15.95 -11.66 5.62
C LYS A 46 -17.26 -11.72 4.83
N GLY A 47 -18.17 -12.60 5.25
CA GLY A 47 -19.41 -12.86 4.51
C GLY A 47 -19.11 -13.37 3.11
N ASP A 48 -19.81 -12.83 2.11
CA ASP A 48 -19.65 -13.19 0.70
C ASP A 48 -18.42 -12.55 0.03
N GLY A 49 -17.63 -11.77 0.78
CA GLY A 49 -16.44 -11.09 0.28
C GLY A 49 -15.26 -11.20 1.23
N SER A 50 -14.38 -10.20 1.16
CA SER A 50 -13.20 -10.10 2.02
C SER A 50 -13.02 -8.70 2.58
N LEU A 51 -12.47 -8.61 3.78
CA LEU A 51 -11.92 -7.38 4.33
C LEU A 51 -10.44 -7.29 3.94
N VAL A 52 -10.10 -6.29 3.13
CA VAL A 52 -8.71 -5.91 2.86
C VAL A 52 -8.31 -4.83 3.85
N LYS A 53 -7.25 -5.09 4.62
CA LYS A 53 -6.60 -4.07 5.46
C LYS A 53 -5.26 -3.71 4.83
N TRP A 54 -5.09 -2.43 4.54
CA TRP A 54 -3.80 -1.84 4.18
C TRP A 54 -3.37 -0.89 5.29
N SER A 55 -2.12 -1.00 5.72
CA SER A 55 -1.48 -0.07 6.65
C SER A 55 -0.05 0.22 6.20
N SER A 56 0.51 1.34 6.65
CA SER A 56 1.90 1.69 6.36
C SER A 56 2.67 2.08 7.62
N GLU A 57 3.95 1.74 7.62
CA GLU A 57 4.96 2.22 8.57
C GLU A 57 5.90 3.14 7.80
N TYR A 58 6.15 4.34 8.31
CA TYR A 58 6.95 5.33 7.60
C TYR A 58 7.77 6.22 8.53
N GLU A 59 8.89 6.72 8.00
CA GLU A 59 9.72 7.73 8.62
C GLU A 59 9.76 8.95 7.69
N LYS A 60 9.25 10.10 8.15
CA LYS A 60 9.27 11.34 7.37
C LYS A 60 10.70 11.83 7.12
N GLY A 61 10.92 12.42 5.96
CA GLY A 61 12.17 13.10 5.60
C GLY A 61 12.42 14.36 6.41
N SER A 62 11.35 15.12 6.71
CA SER A 62 11.36 16.33 7.54
C SER A 62 10.00 16.52 8.22
N HIS A 63 9.91 17.47 9.17
CA HIS A 63 8.63 17.81 9.83
C HIS A 63 7.61 18.46 8.89
N GLU A 64 8.03 18.98 7.74
CA GLU A 64 7.17 19.65 6.75
C GLU A 64 6.41 18.65 5.89
N VAL A 65 6.85 17.40 5.85
CA VAL A 65 6.19 16.34 5.08
C VAL A 65 4.84 16.05 5.73
N PRO A 66 3.72 16.19 4.98
CA PRO A 66 2.39 15.91 5.52
C PRO A 66 2.21 14.42 5.79
N GLU A 67 1.15 14.08 6.52
CA GLU A 67 0.74 12.68 6.67
C GLU A 67 0.37 12.08 5.30
N PRO A 68 0.62 10.77 5.08
CA PRO A 68 0.42 10.11 3.80
C PRO A 68 -1.06 9.81 3.45
N GLU A 69 -2.00 10.72 3.77
CA GLU A 69 -3.44 10.48 3.55
C GLU A 69 -3.76 10.28 2.06
N LEU A 70 -3.11 11.03 1.16
CA LEU A 70 -3.25 10.85 -0.28
C LEU A 70 -2.79 9.46 -0.76
N ILE A 71 -1.82 8.85 -0.06
CA ILE A 71 -1.34 7.50 -0.38
C ILE A 71 -2.35 6.47 0.11
N LYS A 72 -2.92 6.67 1.29
CA LYS A 72 -3.99 5.83 1.83
C LYS A 72 -5.24 5.85 0.93
N GLU A 73 -5.68 7.02 0.49
CA GLU A 73 -6.78 7.13 -0.49
C GLU A 73 -6.46 6.42 -1.81
N PHE A 74 -5.23 6.56 -2.29
CA PHE A 74 -4.78 5.88 -3.50
C PHE A 74 -4.80 4.36 -3.33
N ALA A 75 -4.37 3.83 -2.19
CA ALA A 75 -4.42 2.41 -1.89
C ALA A 75 -5.86 1.88 -1.89
N VAL A 76 -6.79 2.59 -1.21
CA VAL A 76 -8.22 2.23 -1.21
C VAL A 76 -8.80 2.20 -2.63
N LYS A 77 -8.59 3.27 -3.41
CA LYS A 77 -9.06 3.36 -4.80
C LYS A 77 -8.47 2.25 -5.68
N THR A 78 -7.23 1.85 -5.42
CA THR A 78 -6.57 0.77 -6.18
C THR A 78 -7.20 -0.58 -5.85
N PHE A 79 -7.38 -0.92 -4.57
CA PHE A 79 -8.00 -2.19 -4.19
C PHE A 79 -9.44 -2.32 -4.68
N LEU A 80 -10.23 -1.24 -4.64
CA LEU A 80 -11.60 -1.24 -5.19
C LEU A 80 -11.61 -1.49 -6.71
N LYS A 81 -10.64 -0.94 -7.45
CA LYS A 81 -10.52 -1.19 -8.90
C LYS A 81 -10.08 -2.61 -9.21
N VAL A 82 -9.18 -3.18 -8.40
CA VAL A 82 -8.78 -4.59 -8.56
C VAL A 82 -9.96 -5.51 -8.28
N ASP A 83 -10.72 -5.24 -7.21
CA ASP A 83 -11.92 -6.01 -6.85
C ASP A 83 -12.94 -5.99 -7.99
N ASP A 84 -13.30 -4.80 -8.48
CA ASP A 84 -14.21 -4.63 -9.63
C ASP A 84 -13.70 -5.34 -10.89
N TYR A 85 -12.41 -5.22 -11.20
CA TYR A 85 -11.82 -5.96 -12.33
C TYR A 85 -11.98 -7.48 -12.15
N THR A 86 -11.66 -8.01 -10.96
CA THR A 86 -11.73 -9.46 -10.72
C THR A 86 -13.14 -10.03 -10.64
N LEU A 87 -14.14 -9.22 -10.25
CA LEU A 87 -15.55 -9.63 -10.25
C LEU A 87 -16.16 -9.64 -11.66
N ASN A 88 -15.60 -8.86 -12.59
CA ASN A 88 -16.09 -8.73 -13.96
C ASN A 88 -15.16 -9.38 -15.01
N ALA A 89 -14.10 -10.09 -14.59
CA ALA A 89 -13.11 -10.75 -15.45
C ALA A 89 -13.52 -12.15 -15.90
#